data_AF-Q1ZL16-F1
#
_entry.id   AF-Q1ZL16-F1
#
_cell.length_a   1.000
_cell.length_b   1.000
_cell.length_c   1.000
_cell.angle_alpha   90.00
_cell.angle_beta   90.00
_cell.angle_gamma   90.00
#
_symmetry.space_group_name_H-M   'P 1'
#
loop_
_entity.id
_entity.type
_entity.pdbx_description
1 polymer ?
#
loop_
_entity_poly.entity_id
_entity_poly.type
_entity_poly.pdbx_seq_one_letter_code
_entity_poly.pdbx_strand_id
1 'polypeptide(L)'
;MTLKFSGDIDELAYPFIFEDSPLCDFEILTDELCTYTGLALSQLEEGEIRQSLAWLQPYIFHLNGSIRGKCGIFEADIEKLKSDYHHFRDPGNR
;
A
#
# COMPACT_ATOMS: atom_id res chain seq x y z
N MET A 1 -20.76 -9.93 2.28
CA MET A 1 -21.71 -9.55 1.20
C MET A 1 -21.19 -10.17 -0.08
N THR A 2 -22.02 -10.87 -0.85
CA THR A 2 -21.61 -11.39 -2.16
C THR A 2 -21.96 -10.33 -3.20
N LEU A 3 -20.96 -9.66 -3.74
CA LEU A 3 -21.13 -8.75 -4.87
C LEU A 3 -21.61 -9.57 -6.08
N LYS A 4 -22.63 -9.08 -6.79
CA LYS A 4 -23.14 -9.70 -8.01
C LYS A 4 -22.86 -8.76 -9.18
N PHE A 5 -22.26 -9.29 -10.23
CA PHE A 5 -22.06 -8.53 -11.47
C PHE A 5 -23.42 -8.21 -12.10
N SER A 6 -23.67 -6.93 -12.37
CA SER A 6 -24.89 -6.45 -13.03
C SER A 6 -24.93 -6.76 -14.52
N GLY A 7 -23.76 -7.04 -15.12
CA GLY A 7 -23.59 -7.17 -16.57
C GLY A 7 -23.03 -5.90 -17.22
N ASP A 8 -23.03 -4.77 -16.50
CA ASP A 8 -22.44 -3.51 -16.94
C ASP A 8 -21.05 -3.33 -16.32
N ILE A 9 -20.02 -3.31 -17.17
CA ILE A 9 -18.63 -3.20 -16.72
C ILE A 9 -18.30 -1.79 -16.20
N ASP A 10 -19.03 -0.76 -16.65
CA ASP A 10 -18.81 0.62 -16.24
C ASP A 10 -19.26 0.87 -14.79
N GLU A 11 -20.05 -0.04 -14.21
CA GLU A 11 -20.43 -0.02 -12.79
C GLU A 11 -19.36 -0.60 -11.86
N LEU A 12 -18.31 -1.23 -12.41
CA LEU A 12 -17.26 -1.86 -11.60
C LEU A 12 -16.13 -0.87 -11.30
N ALA A 13 -15.98 -0.52 -10.03
CA ALA A 13 -14.81 0.20 -9.54
C ALA A 13 -13.51 -0.61 -9.69
N TYR A 14 -13.61 -1.94 -9.73
CA TYR A 14 -12.49 -2.87 -9.90
C TYR A 14 -12.83 -3.93 -10.95
N PRO A 15 -12.16 -3.93 -12.13
CA PRO A 15 -12.42 -4.89 -13.20
C PRO A 15 -12.12 -6.35 -12.81
N PHE A 16 -11.25 -6.55 -11.81
CA PHE A 16 -10.78 -7.86 -11.36
C PHE A 16 -11.58 -8.43 -10.18
N ILE A 17 -12.65 -7.76 -9.74
CA ILE A 17 -13.38 -8.11 -8.50
C ILE A 17 -14.08 -9.48 -8.52
N PHE A 18 -14.18 -10.10 -9.69
CA PHE A 18 -14.74 -11.44 -9.88
C PHE A 18 -13.70 -12.47 -10.31
N GLU A 19 -12.40 -12.15 -10.26
CA GLU A 19 -11.37 -13.14 -10.55
C GLU A 19 -11.29 -14.19 -9.41
N ASP A 20 -11.09 -15.47 -9.76
CA ASP A 20 -10.95 -16.54 -8.76
C ASP A 20 -9.61 -16.49 -8.00
N SER A 21 -8.68 -15.64 -8.46
CA SER A 21 -7.34 -15.48 -7.92
C SER A 21 -7.36 -14.57 -6.68
N PRO A 22 -6.50 -14.82 -5.66
CA PRO A 22 -6.41 -13.93 -4.49
C PRO A 22 -5.71 -12.59 -4.77
N LEU A 23 -5.34 -12.31 -6.03
CA LEU A 23 -4.63 -11.08 -6.40
C LEU A 23 -5.50 -9.84 -6.16
N CYS A 24 -6.77 -9.86 -6.57
CA CYS A 24 -7.70 -8.75 -6.33
C CYS A 24 -7.92 -8.50 -4.83
N ASP A 25 -8.04 -9.56 -4.02
CA ASP A 25 -8.16 -9.41 -2.56
C ASP A 25 -6.92 -8.74 -1.97
N PHE A 26 -5.74 -9.12 -2.43
CA PHE A 26 -4.48 -8.47 -2.04
C PHE A 26 -4.49 -6.99 -2.44
N GLU A 27 -4.90 -6.64 -3.66
CA GLU A 27 -4.96 -5.25 -4.14
C GLU A 27 -5.92 -4.39 -3.31
N ILE A 28 -7.08 -4.93 -2.92
CA ILE A 28 -8.03 -4.23 -2.06
C ILE A 28 -7.41 -3.93 -0.69
N LEU A 29 -6.72 -4.91 -0.10
CA LEU A 29 -6.07 -4.75 1.20
C LEU A 29 -4.89 -3.77 1.15
N THR A 30 -4.09 -3.79 0.09
CA THR A 30 -2.98 -2.85 -0.08
C THR A 30 -3.47 -1.43 -0.39
N ASP A 31 -4.57 -1.27 -1.11
CA ASP A 31 -5.23 0.02 -1.31
C ASP A 31 -5.77 0.59 0.01
N GLU A 32 -6.37 -0.24 0.85
CA GLU A 32 -6.81 0.16 2.20
C GLU A 32 -5.60 0.60 3.05
N LEU A 33 -4.51 -0.17 3.03
CA LEU A 33 -3.27 0.19 3.75
C LEU A 33 -2.66 1.52 3.23
N CYS A 34 -2.64 1.72 1.92
CA CYS A 34 -2.18 2.95 1.27
C CYS A 34 -3.03 4.15 1.72
N THR A 35 -4.35 3.95 1.83
CA THR A 35 -5.31 4.95 2.29
C THR A 35 -5.08 5.32 3.74
N TYR A 36 -4.94 4.35 4.65
CA TYR A 36 -4.65 4.64 6.06
C TYR A 36 -3.29 5.32 6.25
N THR A 37 -2.28 4.95 5.45
CA THR A 37 -0.97 5.61 5.46
C THR A 37 -1.11 7.08 5.03
N GLY A 38 -1.92 7.35 3.99
CA GLY A 38 -2.25 8.71 3.55
C GLY A 38 -3.02 9.51 4.60
N LEU A 39 -3.96 8.88 5.29
CA LEU A 39 -4.68 9.50 6.41
C LEU A 39 -3.70 9.88 7.53
N ALA A 40 -2.81 8.96 7.94
CA ALA A 40 -1.79 9.25 8.95
C ALA A 40 -0.89 10.41 8.52
N LEU A 41 -0.46 10.44 7.25
CA LEU A 41 0.31 11.55 6.68
C LEU A 41 -0.41 12.90 6.77
N SER A 42 -1.72 12.93 6.54
CA SER A 42 -2.51 14.16 6.63
C SER A 42 -2.56 14.76 8.03
N GLN A 43 -2.27 13.97 9.06
CA GLN A 43 -2.25 14.42 10.47
C GLN A 43 -0.86 14.93 10.91
N LEU A 44 0.15 14.86 10.04
CA LEU A 44 1.53 15.25 10.32
C LEU A 44 1.93 16.46 9.48
N GLU A 45 2.37 17.53 10.13
CA GLU A 45 2.85 18.73 9.45
C GLU A 45 4.28 18.55 8.91
N GLU A 46 5.19 18.04 9.76
CA GLU A 46 6.61 17.84 9.44
C GLU A 46 7.24 16.75 10.31
N GLY A 47 8.55 16.53 10.16
CA GLY A 47 9.33 15.56 10.95
C GLY A 47 9.61 14.22 10.27
N GLU A 48 10.46 13.42 10.92
CA GLU A 48 11.02 12.17 10.36
C GLU A 48 9.95 11.11 10.09
N ILE A 49 8.93 11.00 10.96
CA ILE A 49 7.80 10.07 10.76
C ILE A 49 7.06 10.43 9.47
N ARG A 50 6.78 11.72 9.25
CA ARG A 50 6.11 12.18 8.04
C ARG A 50 6.95 11.87 6.79
N GLN A 51 8.26 12.11 6.84
CA GLN A 51 9.16 11.81 5.73
C GLN A 51 9.20 10.31 5.41
N SER A 52 9.27 9.46 6.45
CA SER A 52 9.24 8.00 6.32
C SER A 52 7.94 7.50 5.70
N LEU A 53 6.79 7.96 6.20
CA LEU A 53 5.48 7.58 5.68
C LEU A 53 5.25 8.12 4.25
N ALA A 54 5.72 9.33 3.94
CA ALA A 54 5.58 9.93 2.61
C ALA A 54 6.40 9.18 1.57
N TRP A 55 7.57 8.68 1.97
CA TRP A 55 8.34 7.76 1.16
C TRP A 55 7.64 6.40 1.03
N LEU A 56 7.07 5.83 2.10
CA LEU A 56 6.50 4.48 2.11
C LEU A 56 5.19 4.36 1.31
N GLN A 57 4.30 5.35 1.39
CA GLN A 57 2.95 5.28 0.82
C GLN A 57 2.93 4.87 -0.67
N PRO A 58 3.74 5.48 -1.58
CA PRO A 58 3.78 5.06 -2.98
C PRO A 58 4.23 3.60 -3.16
N TYR A 59 5.13 3.08 -2.33
CA TYR A 59 5.58 1.69 -2.45
C TYR A 59 4.51 0.69 -2.03
N ILE A 60 3.64 1.06 -1.09
CA ILE A 60 2.45 0.25 -0.77
C ILE A 60 1.57 0.14 -2.03
N PHE A 61 1.35 1.23 -2.76
CA PHE A 61 0.60 1.21 -4.02
C PHE A 61 1.31 0.40 -5.12
N HIS A 62 2.65 0.46 -5.19
CA HIS A 62 3.43 -0.34 -6.14
C HIS A 62 3.33 -1.86 -5.91
N LEU A 63 2.87 -2.32 -4.73
CA LEU A 63 2.62 -3.74 -4.49
C LEU A 63 1.59 -4.31 -5.48
N ASN A 64 0.54 -3.55 -5.81
CA ASN A 64 -0.54 -3.98 -6.72
C ASN A 64 0.02 -4.36 -8.09
N GLY A 65 0.84 -3.48 -8.69
CA GLY A 65 1.52 -3.78 -9.94
C GLY A 65 2.52 -4.93 -9.83
N SER A 66 3.22 -5.02 -8.70
CA SER A 66 4.26 -6.01 -8.47
C SER A 66 3.73 -7.45 -8.43
N ILE A 67 2.59 -7.67 -7.76
CA ILE A 67 1.97 -9.01 -7.72
C ILE A 67 1.41 -9.46 -9.07
N ARG A 68 1.17 -8.51 -10.00
CA ARG A 68 0.80 -8.79 -11.41
C ARG A 68 2.01 -8.82 -12.35
N GLY A 69 3.23 -8.93 -11.81
CA GLY A 69 4.47 -9.09 -12.58
C GLY A 69 5.14 -7.79 -13.03
N LYS A 70 4.61 -6.62 -12.67
CA LYS A 70 5.24 -5.30 -12.90
C LYS A 70 5.97 -4.87 -11.64
N CYS A 71 7.07 -5.55 -11.33
CA CYS A 71 7.83 -5.32 -10.11
C CYS A 71 8.29 -3.86 -9.99
N GLY A 72 7.83 -3.19 -8.92
CA GLY A 72 8.16 -1.79 -8.61
C GLY A 72 8.85 -1.61 -7.26
N ILE A 73 9.31 -2.70 -6.65
CA ILE A 73 9.98 -2.72 -5.33
C ILE A 73 11.24 -3.56 -5.46
N PHE A 74 12.36 -3.01 -5.02
CA PHE A 74 13.67 -3.62 -5.14
C PHE A 74 14.36 -3.75 -3.78
N GLU A 75 15.48 -4.48 -3.73
CA GLU A 75 16.22 -4.71 -2.50
C GLU A 75 16.61 -3.42 -1.78
N ALA A 76 16.99 -2.37 -2.52
CA ALA A 76 17.32 -1.07 -1.94
C ALA A 76 16.15 -0.43 -1.18
N ASP A 77 14.91 -0.63 -1.65
CA ASP A 77 13.71 -0.12 -0.98
C ASP A 77 13.45 -0.89 0.32
N ILE A 78 13.67 -2.22 0.29
CA ILE A 78 13.54 -3.09 1.45
C ILE A 78 14.57 -2.70 2.52
N GLU A 79 15.83 -2.47 2.14
CA GLU A 79 16.89 -2.09 3.06
C GLU A 79 16.64 -0.71 3.69
N LYS A 80 16.15 0.26 2.90
CA LYS A 80 15.72 1.55 3.45
C LYS A 80 14.58 1.38 4.46
N LEU A 81 13.55 0.59 4.12
CA LEU A 81 12.40 0.37 5.02
C LEU A 81 12.83 -0.28 6.34
N LYS A 82 13.75 -1.26 6.29
CA LYS A 82 14.33 -1.86 7.50
C LYS A 82 15.11 -0.84 8.32
N SER A 83 15.88 0.04 7.66
CA SER A 83 16.61 1.11 8.33
C SER A 83 15.67 2.04 9.10
N ASP A 84 14.59 2.52 8.47
CA ASP A 84 13.56 3.35 9.13
C ASP A 84 12.92 2.61 10.30
N TYR A 85 12.53 1.35 10.11
CA TYR A 85 11.94 0.53 11.18
C TYR A 85 12.89 0.41 12.39
N HIS A 86 14.17 0.18 12.16
CA HIS A 86 15.15 0.08 13.25
C HIS A 86 15.36 1.43 13.95
N HIS A 87 15.43 2.53 13.21
CA HIS A 87 15.57 3.89 13.75
C HIS A 87 14.43 4.27 14.69
N PHE A 88 13.17 3.95 14.34
CA PHE A 88 12.01 4.27 15.20
C PHE A 88 11.75 3.26 16.32
N ARG A 89 12.24 2.01 16.17
CA ARG A 89 12.09 0.99 17.21
C ARG A 89 13.02 1.24 18.39
N ASP A 90 14.20 1.81 18.16
CA ASP A 90 15.19 2.01 19.21
C ASP A 90 14.64 2.94 20.31
N PRO A 91 14.50 2.46 21.57
CA PRO A 91 14.00 3.27 22.67
C PRO A 91 14.88 4.48 23.00
N GLY A 92 16.13 4.55 22.52
CA GLY A 92 17.02 5.71 22.69
C GLY A 92 16.66 6.93 21.83
N ASN A 93 15.67 6.80 20.93
CA ASN A 93 15.31 7.79 19.92
C ASN A 93 13.91 8.41 20.16
N ARG A 94 13.34 8.23 21.36
CA ARG A 94 12.08 8.84 21.81
C ARG A 94 12.30 9.91 22.85
#